data_AF-A0ABD0RTE1-F1
#
_entry.id   AF-A0ABD0RTE1-F1
#
_cell.length_a   1.000
_cell.length_b   1.000
_cell.length_c   1.000
_cell.angle_alpha   90.00
_cell.angle_beta   90.00
_cell.angle_gamma   90.00
#
_symmetry.space_group_name_H-M   'P 1'
#
loop_
_entity.id
_entity.type
_entity.pdbx_description
1 polymer ?
#
loop_
_entity_poly.entity_id
_entity_poly.type
_entity_poly.pdbx_seq_one_letter_code
_entity_poly.pdbx_strand_id
1 'polypeptide(L)'
;YIPTPIYFGAVIDTTCMLWQQDCGFHGSCWEYDVTSLRFVYFGLAASLKFLGFLFIFLTWYSLKRLEEQTHTHTHSHTLSPLDT
;
A
#
# COMPACT_ATOMS: atom_id res chain seq x y z
N TYR A 1 -9.96 -19.89 3.86
CA TYR A 1 -9.58 -18.77 4.75
C TYR A 1 -10.25 -17.52 4.19
N ILE A 2 -11.25 -16.98 4.90
CA ILE A 2 -12.12 -15.87 4.45
C ILE A 2 -11.90 -14.66 5.40
N PRO A 3 -10.66 -14.14 5.56
CA PRO A 3 -10.49 -12.88 6.28
C PRO A 3 -10.95 -11.70 5.44
N THR A 4 -10.83 -11.82 4.10
CA THR A 4 -11.07 -10.72 3.16
C THR A 4 -12.53 -10.27 3.14
N PRO A 5 -13.55 -11.14 2.99
CA PRO A 5 -14.94 -10.69 2.92
C PRO A 5 -15.47 -10.10 4.24
N ILE A 6 -14.96 -10.57 5.38
CA ILE A 6 -15.32 -10.03 6.70
C ILE A 6 -14.72 -8.63 6.86
N TYR A 7 -13.46 -8.44 6.46
CA TYR A 7 -12.81 -7.13 6.55
C TYR A 7 -13.43 -6.12 5.59
N PHE A 8 -13.76 -6.56 4.37
CA PHE A 8 -14.51 -5.72 3.44
C PHE A 8 -15.91 -5.41 3.98
N GLY A 9 -16.60 -6.37 4.60
CA GLY A 9 -17.90 -6.16 5.26
C GLY A 9 -17.80 -5.12 6.38
N ALA A 10 -16.86 -5.27 7.30
CA ALA A 10 -16.64 -4.31 8.40
C ALA A 10 -16.25 -2.91 7.89
N VAL A 11 -15.41 -2.82 6.85
CA VAL A 11 -15.07 -1.53 6.23
C VAL A 11 -16.30 -0.89 5.58
N ILE A 12 -17.15 -1.66 4.92
CA ILE A 12 -18.41 -1.17 4.35
C ILE A 12 -19.37 -0.74 5.47
N ASP A 13 -19.44 -1.46 6.58
CA ASP A 13 -20.26 -1.11 7.74
C ASP A 13 -19.85 0.24 8.36
N THR A 14 -18.56 0.63 8.30
CA THR A 14 -18.12 1.98 8.72
C THR A 14 -18.64 3.11 7.82
N THR A 15 -19.11 2.78 6.61
CA THR A 15 -19.66 3.75 5.65
C THR A 15 -21.18 3.88 5.73
N CYS A 16 -21.81 3.24 6.71
CA CYS A 16 -23.24 3.34 6.95
C CYS A 16 -23.63 4.77 7.35
N MET A 17 -24.47 5.42 6.53
CA MET A 17 -24.98 6.77 6.82
C MET A 17 -26.20 6.73 7.74
N LEU A 18 -27.03 5.70 7.62
CA LEU A 18 -28.25 5.53 8.41
C LEU A 18 -28.39 4.09 8.89
N TRP A 19 -28.20 3.91 10.20
CA TRP A 19 -28.44 2.64 10.88
C TRP A 19 -29.94 2.44 11.08
N GLN A 20 -30.46 1.27 10.69
CA GLN A 20 -31.81 0.87 11.06
C GLN A 20 -31.86 0.71 12.59
N GLN A 21 -32.64 1.55 13.26
CA GLN A 21 -32.88 1.50 14.70
C GLN A 21 -34.23 0.82 14.94
N ASP A 22 -34.21 -0.48 15.22
CA ASP A 22 -35.39 -1.20 15.65
C ASP A 22 -35.34 -1.34 17.18
N CYS A 23 -36.25 -0.63 17.87
CA CYS A 23 -36.38 -0.66 19.34
C CYS A 23 -35.07 -0.39 20.13
N GLY A 24 -34.18 0.46 19.61
CA GLY A 24 -32.93 0.85 20.29
C GLY A 24 -31.74 -0.10 20.10
N PHE A 25 -31.88 -1.11 19.23
CA PHE A 25 -30.77 -1.96 18.79
C PHE A 25 -30.33 -1.61 17.37
N HIS A 26 -29.01 -1.58 17.12
CA HIS A 26 -28.44 -1.39 15.79
C HIS A 26 -28.71 -2.65 14.93
N GLY A 27 -29.58 -2.52 13.94
CA GLY A 27 -29.87 -3.55 12.93
C GLY A 27 -28.94 -3.45 11.71
N SER A 28 -29.42 -3.93 10.55
CA SER A 28 -28.70 -3.77 9.28
C SER A 28 -28.67 -2.31 8.82
N CYS A 29 -27.60 -1.88 8.14
CA CYS A 29 -27.61 -0.59 7.46
C CYS A 29 -28.57 -0.60 6.26
N TRP A 30 -29.39 0.46 6.11
CA TRP A 30 -30.38 0.56 5.02
C TRP A 30 -29.83 1.35 3.83
N GLU A 31 -29.10 2.45 4.11
CA GLU A 31 -28.53 3.32 3.11
C GLU A 31 -27.00 3.39 3.25
N TYR A 32 -26.32 2.78 2.28
CA TYR A 32 -24.88 2.86 2.11
C TYR A 32 -24.56 4.01 1.15
N ASP A 33 -23.68 4.94 1.56
CA ASP A 33 -23.29 6.04 0.67
C ASP A 33 -22.42 5.52 -0.49
N VAL A 34 -22.96 5.60 -1.71
CA VAL A 34 -22.26 5.27 -2.97
C VAL A 34 -20.97 6.06 -3.17
N THR A 35 -20.86 7.24 -2.56
CA THR A 35 -19.66 8.08 -2.53
C THR A 35 -18.58 7.43 -1.68
N SER A 36 -18.95 6.90 -0.52
CA SER A 36 -18.02 6.24 0.40
C SER A 36 -17.53 4.90 -0.14
N LEU A 37 -18.41 4.13 -0.80
CA LEU A 37 -18.02 2.94 -1.56
C LEU A 37 -16.99 3.28 -2.66
N ARG A 38 -17.22 4.38 -3.40
CA ARG A 38 -16.26 4.88 -4.39
C ARG A 38 -14.94 5.26 -3.72
N PHE A 39 -14.95 5.97 -2.60
CA PHE A 39 -13.72 6.33 -1.87
C PHE A 39 -12.95 5.10 -1.38
N VAL A 40 -13.61 4.06 -0.91
CA VAL A 40 -12.95 2.80 -0.53
C VAL A 40 -12.33 2.13 -1.75
N TYR A 41 -13.07 2.01 -2.86
CA TYR A 41 -12.54 1.40 -4.09
C TYR A 41 -11.36 2.19 -4.69
N PHE A 42 -11.53 3.51 -4.87
CA PHE A 42 -10.48 4.38 -5.39
C PHE A 42 -9.30 4.51 -4.42
N GLY A 43 -9.56 4.54 -3.10
CA GLY A 43 -8.55 4.60 -2.06
C GLY A 43 -7.72 3.31 -1.98
N LEU A 44 -8.34 2.14 -2.08
CA LEU A 44 -7.65 0.86 -2.19
C LEU A 44 -6.81 0.78 -3.47
N ALA A 45 -7.39 1.15 -4.61
CA ALA A 45 -6.66 1.17 -5.88
C ALA A 45 -5.47 2.14 -5.86
N ALA A 46 -5.65 3.35 -5.30
CA ALA A 46 -4.61 4.36 -5.20
C ALA A 46 -3.50 3.94 -4.23
N SER A 47 -3.84 3.37 -3.08
CA SER A 47 -2.86 2.88 -2.09
C SER A 47 -2.03 1.72 -2.63
N LEU A 48 -2.65 0.75 -3.32
CA LEU A 48 -1.94 -0.34 -4.00
C LEU A 48 -0.97 0.19 -5.06
N LYS A 49 -1.42 1.15 -5.88
CA LYS A 49 -0.56 1.81 -6.88
C LYS A 49 0.61 2.52 -6.20
N PHE A 50 0.33 3.34 -5.18
CA PHE A 50 1.34 4.10 -4.45
C PHE A 50 2.38 3.20 -3.79
N LEU A 51 1.93 2.11 -3.15
CA LEU A 51 2.81 1.12 -2.54
C LEU A 51 3.71 0.45 -3.58
N GLY A 52 3.17 0.13 -4.76
CA GLY A 52 3.95 -0.38 -5.89
C GLY A 52 5.03 0.60 -6.35
N PHE A 53 4.67 1.88 -6.54
CA PHE A 53 5.64 2.93 -6.87
C PHE A 53 6.74 3.08 -5.81
N LEU A 54 6.38 3.01 -4.53
CA LEU A 54 7.33 3.05 -3.42
C LEU A 54 8.33 1.90 -3.50
N PHE A 55 7.87 0.66 -3.71
CA PHE A 55 8.77 -0.49 -3.84
C PHE A 55 9.72 -0.37 -5.03
N ILE A 56 9.23 0.10 -6.17
CA ILE A 56 10.06 0.33 -7.36
C ILE A 56 11.11 1.41 -7.07
N PHE A 57 10.69 2.52 -6.45
CA PHE A 57 11.58 3.62 -6.09
C PHE A 57 12.66 3.17 -5.11
N LEU A 58 12.29 2.41 -4.07
CA LEU A 58 13.24 1.86 -3.10
C LEU A 58 14.24 0.89 -3.75
N THR A 59 13.76 0.04 -4.67
CA THR A 59 14.62 -0.88 -5.42
C THR A 59 15.62 -0.11 -6.28
N TRP A 60 15.13 0.89 -7.03
CA TRP A 60 15.97 1.77 -7.84
C TRP A 60 17.03 2.48 -7.00
N TYR A 61 16.61 3.08 -5.88
CA TYR A 61 17.52 3.78 -4.96
C TYR A 61 18.58 2.84 -4.38
N SER A 62 18.19 1.63 -4.00
CA SER A 62 19.09 0.62 -3.45
C SER A 62 20.11 0.14 -4.50
N LEU A 63 19.68 -0.05 -5.75
CA LEU A 63 20.55 -0.44 -6.84
C LEU A 63 21.57 0.66 -7.16
N LYS A 64 21.13 1.92 -7.24
CA LYS A 64 22.03 3.06 -7.47
C LYS A 64 23.08 3.20 -6.37
N ARG A 65 22.67 3.00 -5.11
CA ARG A 65 23.58 2.97 -3.96
C ARG A 65 24.61 1.84 -4.07
N LEU A 66 24.19 0.66 -4.51
CA LEU A 66 25.10 -0.48 -4.71
C LEU A 66 26.09 -0.23 -5.85
N GLU A 67 25.64 0.38 -6.94
CA GLU A 67 26.50 0.75 -8.08
C GLU A 67 27.58 1.76 -7.66
N GLU A 68 27.22 2.81 -6.90
CA GLU A 68 28.17 3.80 -6.37
C GLU A 68 29.23 3.14 -5.46
N GLN A 69 28.82 2.19 -4.61
CA GLN A 69 29.75 1.41 -3.78
C GLN A 69 30.64 0.50 -4.61
N THR A 70 30.07 -0.19 -5.61
CA THR A 70 30.80 -1.12 -6.48
C THR A 70 31.83 -0.38 -7.34
N HIS A 71 31.51 0.81 -7.84
CA HIS A 71 32.44 1.63 -8.63
C HIS A 71 33.61 2.12 -7.77
N THR A 72 33.34 2.52 -6.51
CA THR A 72 34.39 2.93 -5.56
C THR A 72 35.28 1.76 -5.16
N HIS A 73 34.71 0.59 -4.88
CA HIS A 73 35.44 -0.63 -4.54
C HIS A 73 36.27 -1.13 -5.74
N THR A 74 35.66 -1.22 -6.94
CA THR A 74 36.37 -1.63 -8.16
C THR A 74 37.50 -0.67 -8.50
N HIS A 75 37.32 0.66 -8.36
CA HIS A 75 38.40 1.63 -8.57
C HIS A 75 39.55 1.44 -7.57
N SER A 76 39.26 1.20 -6.28
CA SER A 76 40.28 0.90 -5.27
C SER A 76 41.02 -0.43 -5.54
N HIS A 77 40.31 -1.45 -6.01
CA HIS A 77 40.88 -2.77 -6.35
C HIS A 77 41.63 -2.78 -7.68
N THR A 78 41.29 -1.92 -8.64
CA THR A 78 41.96 -1.86 -9.95
C THR A 78 43.23 -1.00 -9.89
N LEU A 79 43.30 -0.03 -8.97
CA LEU A 79 44.52 0.75 -8.69
C LEU A 79 45.55 0.00 -7.83
N SER A 80 45.16 -1.06 -7.11
CA SER A 80 46.09 -1.84 -6.27
C SER A 80 47.04 -2.79 -7.03
N PRO A 81 46.66 -3.44 -8.16
CA PRO A 81 47.55 -4.32 -8.93
C PRO A 81 48.26 -3.63 -10.11
N LEU A 82 48.05 -2.33 -10.34
CA LEU A 82 48.75 -1.55 -11.39
C LEU A 82 49.79 -0.57 -10.80
N ASP A 83 50.23 -0.79 -9.56
CA ASP A 83 51.28 -0.01 -8.89
C ASP A 83 52.44 -0.90 -8.35
N THR A 84 52.52 -2.16 -8.76
CA THR A 84 53.67 -3.08 -8.51
C THR A 84 54.11 -3.76 -9.79
#